data_AF-A0A7U7J2P9-F1
#
_entry.id   AF-A0A7U7J2P9-F1
#
_cell.length_a   1.000
_cell.length_b   1.000
_cell.length_c   1.000
_cell.angle_alpha   90.00
_cell.angle_beta   90.00
_cell.angle_gamma   90.00
#
_symmetry.space_group_name_H-M   'P 1'
#
loop_
_entity.id
_entity.type
_entity.pdbx_description
1 polymer ?
#
loop_
_entity_poly.entity_id
_entity_poly.type
_entity_poly.pdbx_seq_one_letter_code
_entity_poly.pdbx_strand_id
1 'polypeptide(L)' 'MWDELLAAFGLMLVLEGVLPFLSPQALRHTLLQMAQLEDRILRFAGLASMALGLLVLYFFR' A
#
# COMPACT_ATOMS: atom_id res chain seq x y z
N MET A 1 4.74 13.02 -18.06
CA MET A 1 5.05 13.32 -16.64
C MET A 1 3.81 13.43 -15.75
N TRP A 2 2.91 14.39 -15.97
CA TRP A 2 1.67 14.47 -15.16
C TRP A 2 0.67 13.36 -15.47
N ASP A 3 0.56 12.95 -16.74
CA ASP A 3 -0.30 11.84 -17.17
C ASP A 3 0.13 10.49 -16.58
N GLU A 4 1.44 10.23 -16.50
CA GLU A 4 2.00 9.02 -15.87
C GLU A 4 1.68 8.97 -14.36
N LEU A 5 1.76 10.12 -13.68
CA LEU A 5 1.46 10.24 -12.26
C LEU A 5 -0.04 10.00 -12.00
N LEU A 6 -0.91 10.59 -12.83
CA LEU A 6 -2.36 10.37 -12.77
C LEU A 6 -2.73 8.92 -13.07
N ALA A 7 -2.07 8.29 -14.05
CA ALA A 7 -2.28 6.88 -14.37
C ALA A 7 -1.82 5.96 -13.23
N ALA A 8 -0.63 6.20 -12.65
CA ALA A 8 -0.13 5.44 -11.50
C ALA A 8 -1.04 5.60 -10.27
N PHE A 9 -1.53 6.82 -10.03
CA PHE A 9 -2.51 7.08 -8.96
C PHE A 9 -3.84 6.38 -9.22
N GLY A 10 -4.34 6.38 -10.46
CA GLY A 10 -5.53 5.63 -10.85
C GLY A 10 -5.38 4.13 -10.63
N LEU A 11 -4.23 3.55 -11.00
CA LEU A 11 -3.93 2.14 -10.75
C LEU A 11 -3.86 1.81 -9.25
N MET A 12 -3.25 2.70 -8.46
CA MET A 12 -3.20 2.56 -7.00
C MET A 12 -4.61 2.54 -6.39
N LEU A 13 -5.52 3.43 -6.85
CA LEU A 13 -6.93 3.43 -6.41
C LEU A 13 -7.68 2.17 -6.82
N VAL A 14 -7.47 1.66 -8.03
CA VAL A 14 -8.09 0.40 -8.49
C VAL A 14 -7.60 -0.76 -7.60
N LEU A 15 -6.30 -0.86 -7.35
CA LEU A 15 -5.75 -1.92 -6.49
C LEU A 15 -6.25 -1.82 -5.05
N GLU A 16 -6.31 -0.62 -4.48
CA GLU A 16 -6.93 -0.36 -3.17
C GLU A 16 -8.41 -0.75 -3.14
N GLY A 17 -9.16 -0.53 -4.23
CA GLY A 17 -10.59 -0.81 -4.32
C GLY A 17 -10.94 -2.29 -4.59
N VAL A 18 -10.04 -3.05 -5.21
CA VAL A 18 -10.29 -4.46 -5.57
C VAL A 18 -10.52 -5.33 -4.34
N LEU A 19 -9.70 -5.18 -3.29
CA LEU A 19 -9.79 -5.97 -2.07
C LEU A 19 -11.10 -5.74 -1.27
N PRO A 20 -11.54 -4.49 -1.00
CA PRO A 20 -12.84 -4.23 -0.39
C PRO A 20 -14.01 -4.66 -1.27
N PHE A 21 -13.89 -4.57 -2.60
CA PHE A 21 -14.96 -4.97 -3.52
C PHE A 21 -15.14 -6.50 -3.57
N LEU A 22 -14.06 -7.26 -3.65
CA LEU A 22 -14.10 -8.72 -3.70
C LEU A 22 -14.43 -9.35 -2.35
N SER A 23 -13.86 -8.81 -1.26
CA SER A 23 -13.94 -9.45 0.06
C SER A 23 -13.84 -8.43 1.20
N PRO A 24 -14.92 -7.69 1.50
CA PRO A 24 -14.91 -6.67 2.56
C PRO A 24 -14.64 -7.28 3.96
N GLN A 25 -15.02 -8.53 4.16
CA GLN A 25 -14.77 -9.28 5.40
C GLN A 25 -13.29 -9.59 5.60
N ALA A 26 -12.59 -9.98 4.53
CA ALA A 26 -11.15 -10.22 4.58
C ALA A 26 -10.42 -8.92 4.91
N LEU A 27 -10.74 -7.82 4.21
CA LEU A 27 -10.17 -6.50 4.50
C LEU A 27 -10.34 -6.09 5.96
N ARG A 28 -11.57 -6.21 6.50
CA ARG A 28 -11.85 -5.89 7.91
C ARG A 28 -11.01 -6.73 8.86
N HIS A 29 -10.84 -8.02 8.58
CA HIS A 29 -10.02 -8.90 9.41
C HIS A 29 -8.54 -8.50 9.37
N THR A 30 -7.99 -8.19 8.19
CA THR A 30 -6.60 -7.73 8.05
C THR A 30 -6.37 -6.41 8.78
N LEU A 31 -7.30 -5.46 8.68
CA LEU A 31 -7.22 -4.18 9.38
C LEU A 31 -7.29 -4.35 10.90
N LEU A 32 -8.16 -5.22 11.40
CA LEU A 32 -8.24 -5.54 12.83
C LEU A 32 -6.97 -6.21 13.32
N GLN A 33 -6.38 -7.13 12.55
CA GLN A 33 -5.09 -7.74 12.88
C GLN A 33 -3.98 -6.70 12.92
N MET A 34 -3.93 -5.78 11.95
CA MET A 34 -2.96 -4.68 11.93
C MET A 34 -3.12 -3.75 13.13
N ALA A 35 -4.36 -3.46 13.54
CA ALA A 35 -4.65 -2.64 14.71
C ALA A 35 -4.23 -3.29 16.05
N GLN A 36 -4.02 -4.61 16.07
CA GLN A 36 -3.51 -5.34 17.24
C GLN A 36 -1.97 -5.42 17.25
N LEU A 37 -1.29 -5.02 16.17
CA LEU A 37 0.17 -4.99 16.12
C LEU A 37 0.70 -3.78 16.90
N GLU A 38 1.89 -3.94 17.48
CA GLU A 38 2.58 -2.82 18.12
C GLU A 38 2.93 -1.73 17.11
N ASP A 39 2.76 -0.46 17.51
CA ASP A 39 3.08 0.72 16.69
C ASP A 39 4.51 0.68 16.12
N ARG A 40 5.45 0.06 16.85
CA ARG A 40 6.84 -0.09 16.43
C ARG A 40 6.96 -0.97 15.18
N ILE A 41 6.21 -2.08 15.14
CA ILE A 41 6.20 -3.01 14.01
C ILE A 41 5.55 -2.32 12.81
N LEU A 42 4.43 -1.64 13.00
CA LEU A 42 3.72 -0.91 11.95
C LEU A 42 4.62 0.17 11.32
N ARG A 43 5.34 0.93 12.15
CA ARG A 43 6.31 1.94 11.71
C ARG A 43 7.46 1.33 10.93
N PHE A 44 8.04 0.23 11.40
CA PHE A 44 9.17 -0.42 10.72
C PHE A 44 8.74 -1.03 9.38
N ALA A 45 7.57 -1.66 9.33
CA ALA A 45 6.99 -2.17 8.08
C ALA A 45 6.75 -1.03 7.07
N GLY A 46 6.20 0.11 7.53
CA GLY A 46 6.05 1.32 6.73
C GLY A 46 7.38 1.86 6.21
N LEU A 47 8.41 1.94 7.07
CA LEU A 47 9.75 2.38 6.68
C LEU A 47 10.38 1.45 5.64
N ALA A 48 10.27 0.12 5.83
CA ALA A 48 10.78 -0.86 4.88
C ALA A 48 10.07 -0.74 3.51
N SER A 49 8.74 -0.56 3.51
CA SER A 49 7.95 -0.33 2.29
C SER A 49 8.37 0.94 1.56
N MET A 50 8.52 2.06 2.29
CA MET A 50 9.01 3.32 1.71
C MET A 50 10.43 3.18 1.14
N ALA A 51 11.33 2.50 1.85
CA ALA A 51 12.70 2.28 1.39
C ALA A 51 12.74 1.41 0.11
N LEU A 52 11.94 0.34 0.05
CA LEU A 52 11.78 -0.48 -1.14
C LEU A 52 11.19 0.34 -2.30
N GLY A 53 10.18 1.15 -2.05
CA GLY A 53 9.59 2.05 -3.05
C GLY A 53 10.62 3.02 -3.64
N LEU A 54 11.46 3.62 -2.78
CA LEU A 54 12.57 4.48 -3.20
C LEU A 54 13.62 3.72 -4.02
N LEU A 55 13.98 2.50 -3.60
CA LEU A 55 14.92 1.66 -4.34
C LEU A 55 14.38 1.34 -5.74
N VAL A 56 13.13 0.92 -5.86
CA VAL A 56 12.49 0.65 -7.14
C VAL A 56 12.48 1.92 -8.01
N LEU A 57 12.11 3.07 -7.44
CA LEU A 57 12.14 4.33 -8.17
C LEU A 57 13.55 4.67 -8.67
N TYR A 58 14.58 4.50 -7.85
CA TYR A 58 15.98 4.76 -8.21
C TYR A 58 16.54 3.79 -9.26
N PHE A 59 16.11 2.53 -9.25
CA PHE A 59 16.57 1.53 -10.22
C PHE A 59 15.90 1.66 -11.58
N PHE A 60 14.60 2.00 -11.61
CA PHE A 60 13.82 2.09 -12.85
C PHE A 60 13.76 3.50 -13.44
N ARG A 61 14.21 4.52 -12.70
CA ARG A 61 14.23 5.92 -13.14
C ARG A 61 15.54 6.60 -12.80
#